data_AF-A0A966FAH2-F1
#
_entry.id   AF-A0A966FAH2-F1
#
_cell.length_a   1.000
_cell.length_b   1.000
_cell.length_c   1.000
_cell.angle_alpha   90.00
_cell.angle_beta   90.00
_cell.angle_gamma   90.00
#
_symmetry.space_group_name_H-M   'P 1'
#
loop_
_entity.id
_entity.type
_entity.pdbx_description
1 polymer ?
#
loop_
_entity_poly.entity_id
_entity_poly.type
_entity_poly.pdbx_seq_one_letter_code
_entity_poly.pdbx_strand_id
1 'polypeptide(L)'
;MPKKILKVGFDLDGVILYNPARIVRPITSVIKRVLLHKKGLIFYYPKSHWEKTFWRILHLSSFITAPGLSDLVDLAKSGKIEAYIITARFDFLKNDFHSWIKKINGDKFLKGYYHNSKNEQPHIFKEKMIKKLNLDIYVE
;
A
#
# COMPACT_ATOMS: atom_id res chain seq x y z
N MET A 1 -27.85 21.40 -2.31
CA MET A 1 -26.54 21.40 -1.60
C MET A 1 -25.46 20.98 -2.59
N PRO A 2 -24.30 21.64 -2.65
CA PRO A 2 -23.20 21.17 -3.47
C PRO A 2 -22.75 19.78 -2.98
N LYS A 3 -22.49 18.87 -3.92
CA LYS A 3 -22.08 17.49 -3.62
C LYS A 3 -20.67 17.53 -3.02
N LYS A 4 -20.50 17.05 -1.77
CA LYS A 4 -19.19 16.97 -1.10
C LYS A 4 -18.24 16.10 -1.95
N ILE A 5 -17.02 16.59 -2.21
CA ILE A 5 -15.95 15.79 -2.82
C ILE A 5 -15.45 14.79 -1.78
N LEU A 6 -15.44 13.50 -2.11
CA LEU A 6 -15.03 12.44 -1.20
C LEU A 6 -13.52 12.34 -1.10
N LYS A 7 -12.99 12.19 0.11
CA LYS A 7 -11.58 11.86 0.37
C LYS A 7 -11.42 10.35 0.39
N VAL A 8 -10.71 9.81 -0.59
CA VAL A 8 -10.57 8.36 -0.77
C VAL A 8 -9.11 7.97 -0.70
N GLY A 9 -8.78 7.06 0.21
CA GLY A 9 -7.46 6.44 0.29
C GLY A 9 -7.45 5.07 -0.38
N PHE A 10 -6.35 4.76 -1.05
CA PHE A 10 -6.13 3.48 -1.73
C PHE A 10 -4.86 2.84 -1.20
N ASP A 11 -4.89 1.54 -0.91
CA ASP A 11 -3.66 0.77 -0.74
C ASP A 11 -2.89 0.72 -2.06
N LEU A 12 -1.59 0.48 -1.99
CA LEU A 12 -0.77 0.32 -3.18
C LEU A 12 -0.84 -1.12 -3.68
N ASP A 13 -0.55 -2.09 -2.81
CA ASP A 13 -0.40 -3.50 -3.18
C ASP A 13 -1.74 -4.22 -3.22
N GLY A 14 -2.16 -4.66 -4.40
CA GLY A 14 -3.43 -5.35 -4.64
C GLY A 14 -4.61 -4.43 -4.97
N VAL A 15 -4.39 -3.11 -4.99
CA VAL A 15 -5.37 -2.10 -5.41
C VAL A 15 -4.82 -1.29 -6.58
N ILE A 16 -3.74 -0.53 -6.39
CA ILE A 16 -3.10 0.23 -7.48
C ILE A 16 -2.15 -0.65 -8.30
N LEU A 17 -1.43 -1.55 -7.63
CA LEU A 17 -0.52 -2.51 -8.25
C LEU A 17 -1.10 -3.90 -8.11
N TYR A 18 -1.12 -4.66 -9.20
CA TYR A 18 -1.43 -6.07 -9.14
C TYR A 18 -0.32 -6.80 -8.39
N ASN A 19 -0.66 -7.50 -7.31
CA ASN A 19 0.30 -8.24 -6.48
C ASN A 19 0.05 -9.76 -6.58
N PRO A 20 0.75 -10.47 -7.48
CA PRO A 20 0.69 -11.93 -7.58
C PRO A 20 1.33 -12.63 -6.37
N ALA A 21 2.18 -11.97 -5.56
CA ALA A 21 2.65 -12.57 -4.30
C ALA A 21 1.54 -12.73 -3.24
N ARG A 22 0.31 -12.25 -3.49
CA ARG A 22 -0.88 -12.68 -2.75
C ARG A 22 -1.06 -14.21 -2.81
N ILE A 23 -0.53 -14.88 -3.84
CA ILE A 23 -0.52 -16.34 -4.01
C ILE A 23 0.48 -17.04 -3.05
N VAL A 24 1.56 -16.38 -2.61
CA VAL A 24 2.56 -16.96 -1.67
C VAL A 24 2.30 -16.61 -0.19
N ARG A 25 1.38 -15.71 0.11
CA ARG A 25 0.93 -15.40 1.50
C ARG A 25 0.47 -16.64 2.30
N PRO A 26 -0.27 -17.61 1.73
CA PRO A 26 -0.63 -18.84 2.45
C PRO A 26 0.61 -19.59 2.94
N ILE A 27 1.66 -19.68 2.12
CA ILE A 27 2.88 -20.45 2.41
C ILE A 27 3.62 -19.85 3.63
N THR A 28 3.80 -18.53 3.66
CA THR A 28 4.48 -17.86 4.79
C THR A 28 3.65 -17.87 6.08
N SER A 29 2.33 -17.83 5.98
CA SER A 29 1.44 -17.91 7.15
C SER A 29 1.40 -19.32 7.75
N VAL A 30 1.46 -20.36 6.91
CA VAL A 30 1.61 -21.76 7.32
C VAL A 30 2.94 -22.00 8.02
N ILE A 31 4.06 -21.53 7.45
CA ILE A 31 5.39 -21.65 8.09
C ILE A 31 5.40 -20.96 9.46
N LYS A 32 4.87 -19.75 9.58
CA LYS A 32 4.79 -19.04 10.88
C LYS A 32 3.92 -19.77 11.90
N ARG A 33 2.83 -20.39 11.46
CA ARG A 33 1.91 -21.11 12.34
C ARG A 33 2.52 -22.43 12.83
N VAL A 34 3.19 -23.17 11.94
CA VAL A 34 3.74 -24.50 12.22
C VAL A 34 5.07 -24.44 12.97
N LEU A 35 5.97 -23.50 12.64
CA LEU A 35 7.31 -23.42 13.25
C LEU A 35 7.40 -22.47 14.45
N LEU A 36 6.64 -21.38 14.46
CA LEU A 36 6.85 -20.28 15.43
C LEU A 36 5.76 -20.15 16.49
N HIS A 37 4.65 -20.92 16.41
CA HIS A 37 3.52 -20.91 17.34
C HIS A 37 2.98 -19.51 17.71
N LYS A 38 3.26 -18.48 16.91
CA LYS A 38 2.86 -17.10 17.19
C LYS A 38 1.40 -16.88 16.84
N LYS A 39 0.57 -16.59 17.85
CA LYS A 39 -0.80 -16.10 17.69
C LYS A 39 -0.78 -14.57 17.69
N GLY A 40 -1.06 -13.92 16.55
CA GLY A 40 -1.24 -12.46 16.48
C GLY A 40 -0.97 -11.83 15.11
N LEU A 41 -1.55 -10.64 14.88
CA LEU A 41 -1.40 -9.79 13.69
C LEU A 41 -0.02 -9.11 13.58
N ILE A 42 1.03 -9.68 14.19
CA ILE A 42 2.37 -9.09 14.19
C ILE A 42 3.04 -9.39 12.85
N PHE A 43 3.18 -8.35 12.04
CA PHE A 43 3.99 -8.39 10.85
C PHE A 43 5.46 -8.33 11.24
N TYR A 44 6.22 -9.25 10.64
CA TYR A 44 7.66 -9.33 10.86
C TYR A 44 8.36 -8.26 10.02
N TYR A 45 9.20 -7.47 10.67
CA TYR A 45 10.08 -6.52 9.99
C TYR A 45 11.46 -7.18 9.79
N PRO A 46 11.98 -7.24 8.55
CA PRO A 46 13.29 -7.83 8.29
C PRO A 46 14.41 -7.00 8.93
N LYS A 47 15.26 -7.68 9.69
CA LYS A 47 16.35 -7.07 10.46
C LYS A 47 17.65 -7.07 9.67
N SER A 48 17.95 -8.14 8.95
CA SER A 48 19.21 -8.30 8.22
C SER A 48 19.15 -7.74 6.79
N HIS A 49 20.31 -7.45 6.20
CA HIS A 49 20.40 -6.98 4.82
C HIS A 49 19.86 -8.02 3.83
N TRP A 50 20.21 -9.30 4.03
CA TRP A 50 19.73 -10.40 3.19
C TRP A 50 18.22 -10.61 3.28
N GLU A 51 17.64 -10.52 4.48
CA GLU A 51 16.18 -10.55 4.64
C GLU A 51 15.52 -9.40 3.88
N LYS A 52 16.04 -8.17 4.00
CA LYS A 52 15.50 -7.02 3.27
C LYS A 52 15.59 -7.22 1.75
N THR A 53 16.68 -7.79 1.25
CA THR A 53 16.85 -8.13 -0.16
C THR A 53 15.84 -9.18 -0.62
N PHE A 54 15.64 -10.25 0.16
CA PHE A 54 14.62 -11.25 -0.13
C PHE A 54 13.21 -10.66 -0.15
N TRP A 55 12.90 -9.81 0.83
CA TRP A 55 11.62 -9.10 0.88
C TRP A 55 11.41 -8.13 -0.28
N ARG A 56 12.48 -7.47 -0.77
CA ARG A 56 12.45 -6.67 -2.00
C ARG A 56 12.09 -7.54 -3.19
N ILE A 57 12.73 -8.69 -3.36
CA ILE A 57 12.44 -9.62 -4.46
C ILE A 57 10.99 -10.09 -4.43
N LEU A 58 10.45 -10.42 -3.24
CA LEU A 58 9.03 -10.77 -3.12
C LEU A 58 8.09 -9.62 -3.52
N HIS A 59 8.45 -8.37 -3.20
CA HIS A 59 7.64 -7.20 -3.57
C HIS A 59 7.83 -6.78 -5.04
N LEU A 60 8.91 -7.20 -5.71
CA LEU A 60 9.04 -7.04 -7.16
C LEU A 60 7.93 -7.78 -7.92
N SER A 61 7.21 -8.71 -7.29
CA SER A 61 6.02 -9.33 -7.87
C SER A 61 4.90 -8.31 -8.15
N SER A 62 4.84 -7.18 -7.43
CA SER A 62 3.92 -6.08 -7.73
C SER A 62 4.41 -5.23 -8.91
N PHE A 63 4.60 -5.85 -10.09
CA PHE A 63 5.25 -5.23 -11.25
C PHE A 63 4.30 -4.62 -12.30
N ILE A 64 2.98 -4.75 -12.12
CA ILE A 64 1.97 -4.27 -13.09
C ILE A 64 0.95 -3.38 -12.37
N THR A 65 0.53 -2.29 -13.01
CA THR A 65 -0.61 -1.48 -12.56
C THR A 65 -1.92 -2.26 -12.69
N ALA A 66 -2.83 -2.11 -11.73
CA ALA A 66 -4.16 -2.69 -11.82
C ALA A 66 -4.96 -2.03 -12.97
N PRO A 67 -5.85 -2.77 -13.66
CA PRO A 67 -6.67 -2.24 -14.75
C PRO A 67 -7.49 -1.01 -14.38
N GLY A 68 -7.99 -0.92 -13.14
CA GLY A 68 -8.82 0.21 -12.66
C GLY A 68 -8.06 1.51 -12.38
N LEU A 69 -6.76 1.58 -12.65
CA LEU A 69 -5.98 2.79 -12.43
C LEU A 69 -6.46 3.96 -13.32
N SER A 70 -6.88 3.69 -14.56
CA SER A 70 -7.41 4.73 -15.46
C SER A 70 -8.65 5.40 -14.86
N ASP A 71 -9.59 4.58 -14.38
CA ASP A 71 -10.85 5.08 -13.81
C ASP A 71 -10.58 5.94 -12.57
N LEU A 72 -9.63 5.51 -11.74
CA LEU A 72 -9.20 6.29 -10.57
C LEU A 72 -8.60 7.64 -10.96
N VAL A 73 -7.75 7.66 -11.99
CA VAL A 73 -7.15 8.91 -12.52
C VAL A 73 -8.25 9.85 -13.03
N ASP A 74 -9.23 9.32 -13.75
CA ASP A 74 -10.34 10.11 -14.30
C ASP A 74 -11.25 10.67 -13.20
N LEU A 75 -11.55 9.88 -12.17
CA LEU A 75 -12.32 10.34 -11.01
C LEU A 75 -11.59 11.46 -10.25
N ALA A 76 -10.28 11.32 -10.06
CA ALA A 76 -9.48 12.32 -9.36
C ALA A 76 -9.36 13.61 -10.18
N LYS A 77 -9.03 13.52 -11.48
CA LYS A 77 -8.89 14.69 -12.36
C LYS A 77 -10.21 15.41 -12.64
N SER A 78 -11.32 14.69 -12.68
CA SER A 78 -12.67 15.29 -12.81
C SER A 78 -13.18 15.90 -11.50
N GLY A 79 -12.39 15.89 -10.44
CA GLY A 79 -12.75 16.49 -9.15
C GLY A 79 -13.86 15.74 -8.41
N LYS A 80 -14.16 14.50 -8.79
CA LYS A 80 -15.16 13.66 -8.11
C LYS A 80 -14.65 13.13 -6.78
N ILE A 81 -13.34 12.92 -6.66
CA ILE A 81 -12.67 12.48 -5.44
C ILE A 81 -11.35 13.23 -5.21
N GLU A 82 -10.96 13.31 -3.94
CA GLU A 82 -9.60 13.59 -3.50
C GLU A 82 -8.89 12.26 -3.24
N ALA A 83 -8.04 11.84 -4.17
CA ALA A 83 -7.37 10.55 -4.11
C ALA A 83 -6.06 10.61 -3.29
N TYR A 84 -5.86 9.64 -2.41
CA TYR A 84 -4.65 9.45 -1.63
C TYR A 84 -4.12 8.01 -1.80
N ILE A 85 -2.81 7.83 -1.80
CA ILE A 85 -2.20 6.49 -1.67
C ILE A 85 -1.64 6.32 -0.26
N ILE A 86 -1.99 5.22 0.41
CA ILE A 86 -1.47 4.87 1.74
C ILE A 86 -1.03 3.42 1.70
N THR A 87 0.29 3.19 1.71
CA THR A 87 0.86 1.86 1.69
C THR A 87 1.56 1.52 3.00
N ALA A 88 1.36 0.28 3.46
CA ALA A 88 2.09 -0.25 4.60
C ALA A 88 3.51 -0.74 4.25
N ARG A 89 3.98 -0.57 3.00
CA ARG A 89 5.36 -0.85 2.61
C ARG A 89 6.32 -0.15 3.57
N PHE A 90 7.18 -0.97 4.18
CA PHE A 90 8.22 -0.51 5.10
C PHE A 90 9.23 0.40 4.42
N ASP A 91 9.95 1.19 5.21
CA ASP A 91 10.83 2.26 4.72
C ASP A 91 11.97 1.76 3.82
N PHE A 92 12.43 0.52 4.00
CA PHE A 92 13.43 -0.06 3.08
C PHE A 92 12.92 -0.24 1.63
N LEU A 93 11.59 -0.15 1.41
CA LEU A 93 10.94 -0.14 0.10
C LEU A 93 10.61 1.27 -0.40
N LYS A 94 11.02 2.33 0.30
CA LYS A 94 10.73 3.73 -0.06
C LYS A 94 11.09 4.08 -1.50
N ASN A 95 12.27 3.65 -1.98
CA ASN A 95 12.71 3.94 -3.34
C ASN A 95 11.82 3.28 -4.40
N ASP A 96 11.38 2.05 -4.13
CA ASP A 96 10.45 1.32 -5.00
C ASP A 96 9.07 1.98 -4.99
N PHE A 97 8.56 2.37 -3.81
CA PHE A 97 7.34 3.16 -3.67
C PHE A 97 7.38 4.45 -4.52
N HIS A 98 8.40 5.28 -4.35
CA HIS A 98 8.51 6.53 -5.13
C HIS A 98 8.69 6.27 -6.64
N SER A 99 9.35 5.19 -7.03
CA SER A 99 9.47 4.82 -8.44
C SER A 99 8.08 4.52 -9.04
N TRP A 100 7.20 3.86 -8.28
CA TRP A 100 5.83 3.62 -8.69
C TRP A 100 4.99 4.90 -8.78
N ILE A 101 5.08 5.77 -7.78
CA ILE A 101 4.40 7.09 -7.82
C ILE A 101 4.80 7.85 -9.09
N LYS A 102 6.10 7.87 -9.43
CA LYS A 102 6.58 8.50 -10.67
C LYS A 102 6.02 7.81 -11.91
N LYS A 103 6.06 6.47 -11.99
CA LYS A 103 5.56 5.69 -13.14
C LYS A 103 4.08 5.96 -13.44
N ILE A 104 3.25 6.05 -12.40
CA ILE A 104 1.82 6.33 -12.58
C ILE A 104 1.51 7.82 -12.75
N ASN A 105 2.53 8.70 -12.70
CA ASN A 105 2.36 10.16 -12.62
C ASN A 105 1.48 10.60 -11.45
N GLY A 106 1.68 10.00 -10.27
CA GLY A 106 0.88 10.22 -9.07
C GLY A 106 0.75 11.69 -8.68
N ASP A 107 1.81 12.48 -8.84
CA ASP A 107 1.81 13.92 -8.54
C ASP A 107 0.77 14.73 -9.35
N LYS A 108 0.26 14.19 -10.47
CA LYS A 108 -0.73 14.87 -11.32
C LYS A 108 -2.18 14.71 -10.84
N PHE A 109 -2.47 13.74 -9.98
CA PHE A 109 -3.86 13.43 -9.61
C PHE A 109 -4.05 13.08 -8.13
N LEU A 110 -2.99 12.71 -7.40
CA LEU A 110 -3.07 12.44 -5.98
C LEU A 110 -2.97 13.73 -5.17
N LYS A 111 -3.81 13.85 -4.15
CA LYS A 111 -3.67 14.89 -3.12
C LYS A 111 -2.54 14.60 -2.14
N GLY A 112 -2.14 13.33 -2.01
CA GLY A 112 -0.99 12.91 -1.20
C GLY A 112 -0.72 11.42 -1.29
N TYR A 113 0.50 11.02 -0.97
CA TYR A 113 0.92 9.62 -0.94
C TYR A 113 1.85 9.37 0.25
N TYR A 114 1.65 8.25 0.94
CA TYR A 114 2.30 7.96 2.21
C TYR A 114 2.72 6.49 2.29
N HIS A 115 3.98 6.26 2.67
CA HIS A 115 4.49 4.94 3.03
C HIS A 115 4.84 4.87 4.52
N ASN A 116 5.02 3.65 5.03
CA ASN A 116 5.31 3.39 6.43
C ASN A 116 6.79 3.66 6.79
N SER A 117 7.14 4.94 6.82
CA SER A 117 8.53 5.41 7.06
C SER A 117 9.07 5.08 8.45
N LYS A 118 8.18 4.92 9.43
CA LYS A 118 8.55 4.56 10.82
C LYS A 118 8.56 3.05 11.08
N ASN A 119 8.27 2.25 10.06
CA ASN A 119 8.17 0.79 10.17
C ASN A 119 7.22 0.31 11.28
N GLU A 120 6.13 1.05 11.47
CA GLU A 120 5.05 0.71 12.40
C GLU A 120 4.37 -0.59 11.96
N GLN A 121 3.57 -1.23 12.82
CA GLN A 121 2.75 -2.35 12.35
C GLN A 121 1.79 -1.86 11.24
N PRO A 122 1.63 -2.59 10.12
CA PRO A 122 0.84 -2.16 8.95
C PRO A 122 -0.55 -1.60 9.28
N HIS A 123 -1.31 -2.29 10.12
CA HIS A 123 -2.66 -1.89 10.52
C HIS A 123 -2.63 -0.58 11.34
N ILE A 124 -1.68 -0.43 12.26
CA ILE A 124 -1.51 0.77 13.09
C ILE A 124 -1.19 1.98 12.19
N PHE A 125 -0.27 1.81 11.24
CA PHE A 125 0.08 2.87 10.31
C PHE A 125 -1.13 3.30 9.47
N LYS A 126 -1.86 2.34 8.88
CA LYS A 126 -3.03 2.63 8.04
C LYS A 126 -4.13 3.32 8.84
N GLU A 127 -4.47 2.82 10.02
CA GLU A 127 -5.50 3.41 10.87
C GLU A 127 -5.17 4.86 11.23
N LYS A 128 -3.92 5.12 11.62
CA LYS A 128 -3.41 6.47 11.92
C LYS A 128 -3.51 7.39 10.71
N MET A 129 -3.17 6.91 9.51
CA MET A 129 -3.24 7.71 8.29
C MET A 129 -4.68 7.99 7.86
N ILE A 130 -5.59 7.02 7.97
CA ILE A 130 -7.03 7.19 7.71
C ILE A 130 -7.61 8.29 8.60
N LYS A 131 -7.32 8.23 9.92
CA LYS A 131 -7.74 9.25 10.89
C LYS A 131 -7.11 10.61 10.60
N LYS A 132 -5.79 10.66 10.35
CA LYS A 132 -5.05 11.90 10.08
C LYS A 132 -5.57 12.63 8.84
N LEU A 133 -5.89 11.90 7.78
CA LEU A 133 -6.38 12.48 6.52
C LEU A 133 -7.89 12.71 6.51
N ASN A 134 -8.59 12.21 7.53
CA ASN A 134 -10.04 12.24 7.64
C ASN A 134 -10.71 11.68 6.37
N LEU A 135 -10.29 10.48 5.97
CA LEU A 135 -10.81 9.83 4.77
C LEU A 135 -12.27 9.44 4.95
N ASP A 136 -13.07 9.65 3.91
CA ASP A 136 -14.45 9.17 3.85
C ASP A 136 -14.47 7.66 3.50
N ILE A 137 -13.52 7.20 2.67
CA ILE A 137 -13.43 5.81 2.20
C ILE A 137 -11.96 5.37 2.15
N TYR A 138 -11.70 4.11 2.50
CA TYR A 138 -10.41 3.45 2.30
C TYR A 138 -10.59 2.12 1.55
N VAL A 139 -9.80 1.91 0.48
CA VAL A 139 -9.85 0.71 -0.37
C VAL A 139 -8.57 -0.11 -0.19
N GLU A 140 -8.70 -1.38 0.20
CA GLU A 140 -7.60 -2.34 0.45
C GLU A 140 -7.89 -3.73 -0.14
#